data_AF-A0A6I7P245-F1
#
_entry.id   AF-A0A6I7P245-F1
#
_cell.length_a   1.000
_cell.length_b   1.000
_cell.length_c   1.000
_cell.angle_alpha   90.00
_cell.angle_beta   90.00
_cell.angle_gamma   90.00
#
_symmetry.space_group_name_H-M   'P 1'
#
loop_
_entity.id
_entity.type
_entity.pdbx_description
1 polymer ?
#
loop_
_entity_poly.entity_id
_entity_poly.type
_entity_poly.pdbx_seq_one_letter_code
_entity_poly.pdbx_strand_id
1 'polypeptide(L)'
;MARGRSDERSERGERGGDDLIDKLVGINRVAKVVKGGRRFGFSALVVVGDGKGRVGYGTGKAREVPEAVRKATEQAKRSMIRVPLMQGRTLHHDIKGHFGAGRILLRSAPPGTGVIAGGPMRAVLEALGVQDVVAKSLGTSNPHNMIKATFEALGEVSSPKAIAAKRGKKVGELTRRREGPADAAAAGA
;
A
#
# COMPACT_ATOMS: atom_id res chain seq x y z
N MET A 1 19.67 16.57 45.24
CA MET A 1 18.99 15.40 44.64
C MET A 1 17.73 15.91 43.94
N ALA A 2 17.82 16.34 42.67
CA ALA A 2 17.71 15.53 41.45
C ALA A 2 16.25 15.19 41.06
N ARG A 3 15.57 16.10 40.37
CA ARG A 3 14.46 15.81 39.43
C ARG A 3 14.46 16.85 38.31
N GLY A 4 15.12 16.51 37.21
CA GLY A 4 15.15 17.27 35.97
C GLY A 4 15.61 16.34 34.87
N ARG A 5 14.72 15.43 34.43
CA ARG A 5 14.98 14.53 33.29
C ARG A 5 13.69 13.84 32.86
N SER A 6 12.87 14.51 32.04
CA SER A 6 11.76 13.82 31.36
C SER A 6 11.27 14.46 30.05
N ASP A 7 11.73 15.64 29.64
CA ASP A 7 11.16 16.33 28.47
C ASP A 7 11.96 16.22 27.15
N GLU A 8 12.96 15.34 27.05
CA GLU A 8 13.77 15.18 25.83
C GLU A 8 13.32 14.03 24.89
N ARG A 9 12.16 13.39 25.14
CA ARG A 9 11.74 12.20 24.36
C ARG A 9 10.70 12.45 23.25
N SER A 10 10.21 13.68 23.08
CA SER A 10 9.19 13.97 22.04
C SER A 10 9.73 14.59 20.75
N GLU A 11 10.98 15.05 20.70
CA GLU A 11 11.54 15.77 19.54
C GLU A 11 12.28 14.87 18.53
N ARG A 12 12.03 13.55 18.55
CA ARG A 12 12.59 12.60 17.56
C ARG A 12 11.59 12.19 16.47
N GLY A 13 10.50 12.95 16.32
CA GLY A 13 9.45 12.70 15.31
C GLY A 13 9.62 13.48 14.01
N GLU A 14 10.44 14.53 13.97
CA GLU A 14 10.64 15.40 12.80
C GLU A 14 11.94 15.09 12.05
N ARG A 15 12.25 13.80 11.85
CA ARG A 15 13.35 13.40 10.97
C ARG A 15 12.80 12.77 9.70
N GLY A 16 12.76 13.59 8.66
CA GLY A 16 12.64 13.17 7.28
C GLY A 16 11.36 13.70 6.63
N GLY A 17 11.49 14.79 5.90
CA GLY A 17 10.70 14.99 4.69
C GLY A 17 11.05 13.86 3.71
N ASP A 18 10.59 12.64 4.01
CA ASP A 18 10.36 11.66 2.96
C ASP A 18 9.34 12.35 2.05
N ASP A 19 9.64 12.49 0.75
CA ASP A 19 8.71 12.94 -0.28
C ASP A 19 7.56 11.93 -0.36
N LEU A 20 6.64 12.02 0.59
CA LEU A 20 5.53 11.12 0.76
C LEU A 20 4.43 11.59 -0.18
N ILE A 21 4.11 10.73 -1.14
CA ILE A 21 3.00 10.90 -2.06
C ILE A 21 1.72 10.54 -1.29
N ASP A 22 0.87 11.52 -1.05
CA ASP A 22 -0.46 11.32 -0.49
C ASP A 22 -1.51 11.26 -1.59
N LYS A 23 -2.36 10.22 -1.53
CA LYS A 23 -3.48 10.03 -2.44
C LYS A 23 -4.77 9.93 -1.65
N LEU A 24 -5.66 10.87 -1.91
CA LEU A 24 -7.02 10.84 -1.41
C LEU A 24 -7.85 9.85 -2.22
N VAL A 25 -8.36 8.80 -1.57
CA VAL A 25 -9.16 7.77 -2.25
C VAL A 25 -10.65 8.08 -2.20
N GLY A 26 -11.12 8.59 -1.07
CA GLY A 26 -12.53 8.91 -0.91
C GLY A 26 -12.82 9.78 0.30
N ILE A 27 -13.82 10.65 0.14
CA ILE A 27 -14.39 11.46 1.21
C ILE A 27 -15.88 11.12 1.30
N ASN A 28 -16.32 10.77 2.50
CA ASN A 28 -17.71 10.48 2.80
C ASN A 28 -18.25 11.47 3.82
N ARG A 29 -19.39 12.10 3.53
CA ARG A 29 -20.16 12.85 4.54
C ARG A 29 -21.02 11.87 5.33
N VAL A 30 -20.71 11.70 6.61
CA VAL A 30 -21.43 10.80 7.53
C VAL A 30 -22.30 11.60 8.48
N ALA A 31 -23.45 11.05 8.89
CA ALA A 31 -24.41 11.76 9.73
C ALA A 31 -24.79 10.93 10.97
N LYS A 32 -24.86 11.57 12.14
CA LYS A 32 -25.47 11.02 13.36
C LYS A 32 -26.80 11.72 13.61
N VAL A 33 -27.89 10.96 13.65
CA VAL A 33 -29.24 11.49 13.96
C VAL A 33 -29.35 11.80 15.46
N VAL A 34 -29.96 12.94 15.80
CA VAL A 34 -30.22 13.40 17.17
C VAL A 34 -31.65 13.96 17.25
N LYS A 35 -32.16 14.18 18.47
CA LYS A 35 -33.54 14.65 18.71
C LYS A 35 -33.95 15.91 17.93
N GLY A 36 -32.99 16.79 17.60
CA GLY A 36 -33.22 18.04 16.86
C GLY A 36 -32.62 18.10 15.45
N GLY A 37 -32.25 16.97 14.83
CA GLY A 37 -31.73 16.95 13.46
C GLY A 37 -30.62 15.94 13.21
N ARG A 38 -29.66 16.30 12.34
CA ARG A 38 -28.52 15.44 11.98
C ARG A 38 -27.22 16.19 12.21
N ARG A 39 -26.31 15.60 13.00
CA ARG A 39 -24.93 16.07 13.12
C ARG A 39 -24.10 15.45 12.03
N PHE A 40 -23.60 16.27 11.11
CA PHE A 40 -22.71 15.83 10.04
C PHE A 40 -21.25 15.76 10.53
N GLY A 41 -20.50 14.87 9.89
CA GLY A 41 -19.04 14.84 9.93
C GLY A 41 -18.52 14.31 8.60
N PHE A 42 -17.22 14.44 8.39
CA PHE A 42 -16.55 13.93 7.20
C PHE A 42 -15.60 12.82 7.58
N SER A 43 -15.59 11.76 6.78
CA SER A 43 -14.65 10.66 6.85
C SER A 43 -13.78 10.70 5.59
N ALA A 44 -12.47 10.72 5.76
CA ALA A 44 -11.49 10.65 4.67
C ALA A 44 -10.75 9.31 4.73
N LEU A 45 -10.50 8.72 3.56
CA LEU A 45 -9.63 7.57 3.36
C LEU A 45 -8.45 8.02 2.50
N VAL A 46 -7.25 7.95 3.07
CA VAL A 46 -6.02 8.43 2.46
C VAL A 46 -5.02 7.27 2.39
N VAL A 47 -4.26 7.25 1.31
CA VAL A 47 -3.10 6.38 1.13
C VAL A 47 -1.86 7.25 1.06
N VAL A 48 -0.79 6.82 1.70
CA VAL A 48 0.50 7.52 1.72
C VAL A 48 1.58 6.54 1.30
N GLY A 49 2.52 6.95 0.46
CA GLY A 49 3.66 6.11 0.10
C GLY A 49 4.86 6.91 -0.37
N ASP A 50 6.02 6.28 -0.41
CA ASP A 50 7.29 6.93 -0.77
C ASP A 50 7.73 6.69 -2.22
N GLY A 51 6.90 5.98 -3.01
CA GLY A 51 7.22 5.57 -4.37
C GLY A 51 8.42 4.61 -4.47
N LYS A 52 8.98 4.15 -3.35
CA LYS A 52 10.19 3.32 -3.26
C LYS A 52 9.91 2.00 -2.53
N GLY A 53 8.66 1.56 -2.54
CA GLY A 53 8.24 0.30 -1.93
C GLY A 53 7.77 0.41 -0.47
N ARG A 54 7.55 1.62 0.09
CA ARG A 54 6.77 1.80 1.33
C ARG A 54 5.41 2.40 1.03
N VAL A 55 4.38 1.84 1.65
CA VAL A 55 3.00 2.34 1.52
C VAL A 55 2.23 2.13 2.83
N GLY A 56 1.31 3.04 3.14
CA GLY A 56 0.44 3.03 4.30
C GLY A 56 -0.94 3.58 3.93
N TYR A 57 -1.95 3.27 4.73
CA TYR A 57 -3.30 3.81 4.57
C TYR A 57 -3.85 4.29 5.90
N GLY A 58 -4.74 5.27 5.86
CA GLY A 58 -5.31 5.85 7.06
C GLY A 58 -6.73 6.32 6.84
N THR A 59 -7.50 6.34 7.93
CA THR A 59 -8.87 6.83 7.96
C THR A 59 -8.99 7.92 9.00
N GLY A 60 -9.53 9.07 8.60
CA GLY A 60 -9.72 10.20 9.50
C GLY A 60 -11.18 10.60 9.53
N LYS A 61 -11.68 10.96 10.72
CA LYS A 61 -13.02 11.53 10.87
C LYS A 61 -12.95 12.84 11.65
N ALA A 62 -13.59 13.86 11.12
CA ALA A 62 -13.66 15.19 11.74
C ALA A 62 -14.96 15.92 11.37
N ARG A 63 -15.14 17.13 11.90
CA ARG A 63 -16.28 18.00 11.54
C ARG A 63 -16.08 18.69 10.19
N GLU A 64 -14.82 18.91 9.82
CA GLU A 64 -14.42 19.55 8.56
C GLU A 64 -13.56 18.60 7.73
N VAL A 65 -13.55 18.82 6.41
CA VAL A 65 -12.80 17.97 5.47
C VAL A 65 -11.28 18.06 5.67
N PRO A 66 -10.65 19.25 5.78
CA PRO A 66 -9.19 19.35 5.91
C PRO A 66 -8.68 18.68 7.18
N GLU A 67 -9.42 18.81 8.28
CA GLU A 67 -9.08 18.17 9.55
C GLU A 67 -9.20 16.63 9.46
N ALA A 68 -10.19 16.12 8.73
CA ALA A 68 -10.33 14.68 8.50
C ALA A 68 -9.18 14.12 7.67
N VAL A 69 -8.77 14.83 6.61
CA VAL A 69 -7.63 14.44 5.77
C VAL A 69 -6.34 14.45 6.58
N ARG A 70 -6.06 15.51 7.35
CA ARG A 70 -4.87 15.58 8.21
C ARG A 70 -4.78 14.40 9.18
N LYS A 71 -5.89 14.06 9.86
CA LYS A 71 -5.97 12.89 10.75
C LYS A 71 -5.72 11.57 10.02
N ALA A 72 -6.25 11.44 8.80
CA ALA A 72 -6.03 10.25 7.97
C ALA A 72 -4.55 10.11 7.56
N THR A 73 -3.92 11.20 7.12
CA THR A 73 -2.50 11.21 6.70
C THR A 73 -1.57 10.85 7.87
N GLU A 74 -1.80 11.42 9.05
CA GLU A 74 -1.02 11.10 10.25
C GLU A 74 -1.17 9.64 10.68
N GLN A 75 -2.37 9.06 10.52
CA GLN A 75 -2.55 7.63 10.75
C GLN A 75 -1.81 6.79 9.70
N ALA A 76 -1.89 7.17 8.43
CA ALA A 76 -1.28 6.42 7.33
C ALA A 76 0.25 6.36 7.44
N LYS A 77 0.89 7.46 7.86
CA LYS A 77 2.34 7.52 8.13
C LYS A 77 2.78 6.51 9.19
N ARG A 78 1.94 6.24 10.20
CA ARG A 78 2.24 5.28 11.28
C ARG A 78 2.09 3.83 10.85
N SER A 79 1.25 3.55 9.86
CA SER A 79 0.95 2.20 9.37
C SER A 79 1.68 1.84 8.07
N MET A 80 2.84 2.43 7.82
CA MET A 80 3.61 2.14 6.61
C MET A 80 4.21 0.73 6.66
N ILE A 81 3.98 -0.05 5.61
CA ILE A 81 4.59 -1.35 5.37
C ILE A 81 5.63 -1.26 4.26
N ARG A 82 6.68 -2.08 4.33
CA ARG A 82 7.67 -2.22 3.25
C ARG A 82 7.36 -3.44 2.42
N VAL A 83 7.16 -3.25 1.12
CA VAL A 83 6.88 -4.32 0.15
C VAL A 83 8.13 -4.59 -0.68
N PRO A 84 8.58 -5.86 -0.81
CA PRO A 84 9.67 -6.20 -1.69
C PRO A 84 9.22 -6.15 -3.16
N LEU A 85 9.78 -5.20 -3.92
CA LEU A 85 9.52 -5.03 -5.35
C LEU A 85 10.64 -5.65 -6.19
N MET A 86 10.26 -6.24 -7.31
CA MET A 86 11.19 -6.71 -8.34
C MET A 86 11.67 -5.52 -9.18
N GLN A 87 12.99 -5.28 -9.17
CA GLN A 87 13.64 -4.18 -9.92
C GLN A 87 13.04 -2.79 -9.61
N GLY A 88 12.36 -2.64 -8.47
CA GLY A 88 11.62 -1.41 -8.12
C GLY A 88 10.43 -1.11 -9.04
N ARG A 89 9.97 -2.06 -9.86
CA ARG A 89 9.02 -1.81 -10.95
C ARG A 89 7.77 -2.69 -10.91
N THR A 90 7.91 -3.97 -10.58
CA THR A 90 6.80 -4.95 -10.57
C THR A 90 6.82 -5.88 -9.35
N LEU A 91 5.79 -6.72 -9.21
CA LEU A 91 5.67 -7.74 -8.17
C LEU A 91 6.44 -9.02 -8.54
N HIS A 92 6.90 -9.76 -7.54
CA HIS A 92 7.66 -11.00 -7.76
C HIS A 92 6.82 -12.16 -8.29
N HIS A 93 5.58 -12.30 -7.83
CA HIS A 93 4.64 -13.36 -8.21
C HIS A 93 3.19 -12.86 -8.11
N ASP A 94 2.26 -13.66 -8.63
CA ASP A 94 0.84 -13.37 -8.56
C ASP A 94 0.30 -13.69 -7.17
N ILE A 95 -0.51 -12.80 -6.61
CA ILE A 95 -0.96 -12.85 -5.21
C ILE A 95 -2.46 -12.61 -5.15
N LYS A 96 -3.10 -13.24 -4.16
CA LYS A 96 -4.52 -13.06 -3.86
C LYS A 96 -4.65 -12.41 -2.50
N GLY A 97 -5.44 -11.35 -2.42
CA GLY A 97 -5.74 -10.65 -1.17
C GLY A 97 -7.18 -10.91 -0.75
N HIS A 98 -7.38 -11.12 0.55
CA HIS A 98 -8.71 -11.26 1.11
C HIS A 98 -8.87 -10.47 2.40
N PHE A 99 -9.90 -9.63 2.46
CA PHE A 99 -10.28 -8.95 3.69
C PHE A 99 -11.80 -8.71 3.72
N GLY A 100 -12.51 -9.34 4.66
CA GLY A 100 -13.97 -9.26 4.73
C GLY A 100 -14.62 -9.71 3.42
N ALA A 101 -15.40 -8.84 2.76
CA ALA A 101 -15.96 -9.12 1.43
C ALA A 101 -15.03 -8.72 0.25
N GLY A 102 -13.85 -8.18 0.54
CA GLY A 102 -12.83 -7.83 -0.45
C GLY A 102 -12.07 -9.08 -0.90
N ARG A 103 -12.11 -9.37 -2.21
CA ARG A 103 -11.28 -10.39 -2.86
C ARG A 103 -10.56 -9.73 -4.02
N ILE A 104 -9.24 -9.74 -4.00
CA ILE A 104 -8.40 -9.07 -4.99
C ILE A 104 -7.41 -10.07 -5.55
N LEU A 105 -7.16 -9.96 -6.85
CA LEU A 105 -6.08 -10.65 -7.53
C LEU A 105 -5.08 -9.58 -8.00
N LEU A 106 -3.82 -9.73 -7.61
CA LEU A 106 -2.68 -8.96 -8.09
C LEU A 106 -1.82 -9.88 -8.95
N ARG A 107 -1.51 -9.46 -10.17
CA ARG A 107 -0.65 -10.20 -11.09
C ARG A 107 0.56 -9.37 -11.49
N SER A 108 1.72 -10.02 -11.48
CA SER A 108 2.94 -9.44 -12.03
C SER A 108 2.78 -9.25 -13.54
N ALA A 109 3.32 -8.16 -14.07
CA ALA A 109 3.18 -7.80 -15.47
C ALA A 109 4.55 -7.50 -16.10
N PRO A 110 4.74 -7.78 -17.40
CA PRO A 110 5.94 -7.38 -18.14
C PRO A 110 6.11 -5.85 -18.17
N PRO A 111 7.34 -5.36 -18.40
CA PRO A 111 7.60 -3.94 -18.52
C PRO A 111 6.78 -3.32 -19.67
N GLY A 112 6.17 -2.16 -19.41
CA GLY A 112 5.38 -1.41 -20.38
C GLY A 112 3.87 -1.63 -20.28
N THR A 113 3.40 -2.44 -19.33
CA THR A 113 1.97 -2.69 -19.11
C THR A 113 1.28 -1.53 -18.39
N GLY A 114 1.98 -0.81 -17.51
CA GLY A 114 1.38 0.21 -16.67
C GLY A 114 0.56 -0.35 -15.49
N VAL A 115 -0.07 0.56 -14.73
CA VAL A 115 -0.90 0.21 -13.56
C VAL A 115 -2.36 0.04 -13.96
N ILE A 116 -2.75 -1.21 -14.24
CA ILE A 116 -4.13 -1.58 -14.56
C ILE A 116 -4.81 -2.05 -13.28
N ALA A 117 -5.49 -1.13 -12.59
CA ALA A 117 -6.15 -1.40 -11.33
C ALA A 117 -7.42 -0.54 -11.16
N GLY A 118 -8.38 -1.04 -10.38
CA GLY A 118 -9.52 -0.23 -9.93
C GLY A 118 -9.09 0.92 -9.02
N GLY A 119 -9.81 2.04 -9.04
CA GLY A 119 -9.38 3.33 -8.43
C GLY A 119 -8.73 3.21 -7.04
N PRO A 120 -9.37 2.57 -6.04
CA PRO A 120 -8.78 2.44 -4.71
C PRO A 120 -7.49 1.61 -4.66
N MET A 121 -7.38 0.55 -5.48
CA MET A 121 -6.17 -0.25 -5.58
C MET A 121 -5.07 0.48 -6.36
N ARG A 122 -5.46 1.21 -7.41
CA ARG A 122 -4.54 2.05 -8.20
C ARG A 122 -3.86 3.08 -7.32
N ALA A 123 -4.60 3.76 -6.44
CA ALA A 123 -4.02 4.72 -5.50
C ALA A 123 -2.93 4.09 -4.60
N VAL A 124 -3.14 2.84 -4.15
CA VAL A 124 -2.14 2.08 -3.37
C VAL A 124 -0.93 1.72 -4.20
N LEU A 125 -1.13 1.17 -5.39
CA LEU A 125 -0.04 0.69 -6.25
C LEU A 125 0.83 1.85 -6.78
N GLU A 126 0.21 2.98 -7.09
CA GLU A 126 0.93 4.19 -7.51
C GLU A 126 1.69 4.83 -6.34
N ALA A 127 1.10 4.90 -5.14
CA ALA A 127 1.79 5.40 -3.95
C ALA A 127 2.95 4.48 -3.53
N LEU A 128 2.83 3.18 -3.78
CA LEU A 128 3.90 2.20 -3.57
C LEU A 128 5.07 2.37 -4.55
N GLY A 129 4.82 2.95 -5.74
CA GLY A 129 5.80 3.12 -6.81
C GLY A 129 5.85 1.99 -7.82
N VAL A 130 4.81 1.15 -7.88
CA VAL A 130 4.72 0.07 -8.88
C VAL A 130 4.35 0.68 -10.23
N GLN A 131 5.09 0.32 -11.27
CA GLN A 131 4.84 0.81 -12.63
C GLN A 131 4.04 -0.19 -13.45
N ASP A 132 4.28 -1.51 -13.29
CA ASP A 132 3.57 -2.54 -14.05
C ASP A 132 2.93 -3.57 -13.13
N VAL A 133 1.60 -3.59 -13.16
CA VAL A 133 0.80 -4.54 -12.40
C VAL A 133 -0.61 -4.60 -12.97
N VAL A 134 -1.17 -5.80 -13.00
CA VAL A 134 -2.58 -6.01 -13.33
C VAL A 134 -3.30 -6.45 -12.06
N ALA A 135 -4.30 -5.66 -11.66
CA ALA A 135 -5.07 -5.88 -10.45
C ALA A 135 -6.57 -5.90 -10.76
N LYS A 136 -7.28 -6.92 -10.23
CA LYS A 136 -8.73 -7.02 -10.35
C LYS A 136 -9.37 -7.30 -9.00
N SER A 137 -10.43 -6.55 -8.68
CA SER A 137 -11.34 -6.90 -7.59
C SER A 137 -12.37 -7.91 -8.12
N LEU A 138 -12.47 -9.05 -7.44
CA LEU A 138 -13.40 -10.16 -7.70
C LEU A 138 -14.54 -10.22 -6.66
N GLY A 139 -14.60 -9.24 -5.77
CA GLY A 139 -15.57 -9.19 -4.66
C GLY A 139 -16.22 -7.82 -4.59
N THR A 140 -16.21 -7.23 -3.39
CA THR A 140 -16.81 -5.92 -3.14
C THR A 140 -16.12 -4.78 -3.91
N SER A 141 -16.92 -3.77 -4.24
CA SER A 141 -16.49 -2.48 -4.76
C SER A 141 -16.26 -1.43 -3.67
N ASN A 142 -16.41 -1.79 -2.38
CA ASN A 142 -16.18 -0.86 -1.27
C ASN A 142 -14.69 -0.50 -1.14
N PRO A 143 -14.30 0.80 -1.26
CA PRO A 143 -12.91 1.24 -1.18
C PRO A 143 -12.19 0.82 0.11
N HIS A 144 -12.87 0.81 1.25
CA HIS A 144 -12.25 0.44 2.53
C HIS A 144 -11.79 -1.02 2.54
N ASN A 145 -12.65 -1.94 2.08
CA ASN A 145 -12.33 -3.35 2.04
C ASN A 145 -11.33 -3.67 0.94
N MET A 146 -11.41 -2.96 -0.19
CA MET A 146 -10.44 -3.13 -1.26
C MET A 146 -9.03 -2.75 -0.82
N ILE A 147 -8.85 -1.58 -0.21
CA ILE A 147 -7.52 -1.17 0.28
C ILE A 147 -7.01 -2.17 1.30
N LYS A 148 -7.80 -2.55 2.31
CA LYS A 148 -7.36 -3.53 3.31
C LYS A 148 -6.98 -4.87 2.68
N ALA A 149 -7.78 -5.39 1.74
CA ALA A 149 -7.46 -6.61 1.01
C ALA A 149 -6.18 -6.47 0.15
N THR A 150 -5.90 -5.27 -0.40
CA THR A 150 -4.63 -5.01 -1.09
C THR A 150 -3.45 -5.03 -0.11
N PHE A 151 -3.59 -4.45 1.08
CA PHE A 151 -2.52 -4.49 2.09
C PHE A 151 -2.25 -5.90 2.60
N GLU A 152 -3.28 -6.74 2.78
CA GLU A 152 -3.11 -8.17 3.09
C GLU A 152 -2.33 -8.89 1.97
N ALA A 153 -2.71 -8.68 0.70
CA ALA A 153 -1.98 -9.24 -0.44
C ALA A 153 -0.52 -8.78 -0.47
N LEU A 154 -0.27 -7.49 -0.24
CA LEU A 154 1.09 -6.94 -0.27
C LEU A 154 1.95 -7.45 0.90
N GLY A 155 1.33 -7.78 2.04
CA GLY A 155 2.01 -8.40 3.18
C GLY A 155 2.49 -9.83 2.91
N GLU A 156 1.80 -10.57 2.03
CA GLU A 156 2.19 -11.92 1.63
C GLU A 156 3.32 -11.96 0.59
N VAL A 157 3.68 -10.80 -0.01
CA VAL A 157 4.73 -10.73 -1.03
C VAL A 157 6.06 -11.18 -0.43
N SER A 158 6.53 -12.32 -0.88
CA SER A 158 7.85 -12.86 -0.52
C SER A 158 8.86 -12.64 -1.65
N SER A 159 10.02 -12.09 -1.30
CA SER A 159 11.15 -11.99 -2.23
C SER A 159 11.81 -13.36 -2.44
N PRO A 160 12.38 -13.64 -3.62
CA PRO A 160 13.14 -14.87 -3.86
C PRO A 160 14.28 -15.05 -2.86
N LYS A 161 14.90 -13.94 -2.41
CA LYS A 161 15.94 -13.94 -1.35
C LYS A 161 15.39 -14.43 -0.01
N ALA A 162 14.21 -13.95 0.39
CA ALA A 162 13.57 -14.39 1.63
C ALA A 162 13.15 -15.88 1.57
N ILE A 163 12.66 -16.35 0.42
CA ILE A 163 12.30 -17.76 0.22
C ILE A 163 13.54 -18.66 0.22
N ALA A 164 14.62 -18.22 -0.44
CA ALA A 164 15.90 -18.92 -0.47
C ALA A 164 16.47 -19.13 0.94
N ALA A 165 16.47 -18.07 1.76
CA ALA A 165 16.88 -18.13 3.15
C ALA A 165 16.01 -19.09 3.98
N LYS A 166 14.68 -19.04 3.83
CA LYS A 166 13.76 -19.97 4.51
C LYS A 166 13.97 -21.43 4.11
N ARG A 167 14.35 -21.70 2.86
CA ARG A 167 14.50 -23.06 2.32
C ARG A 167 15.94 -23.58 2.37
N GLY A 168 16.91 -22.78 2.80
CA GLY A 168 18.33 -23.15 2.82
C GLY A 168 18.91 -23.41 1.42
N LYS A 169 18.33 -22.83 0.35
CA LYS A 169 18.76 -23.02 -1.04
C LYS A 169 19.37 -21.76 -1.62
N LYS A 170 20.24 -21.91 -2.63
CA LYS A 170 20.79 -20.75 -3.35
C LYS A 170 19.70 -20.10 -4.21
N VAL A 171 19.72 -18.76 -4.28
CA VAL A 171 18.72 -17.98 -5.05
C VAL A 171 18.66 -18.40 -6.52
N GLY A 172 19.81 -18.74 -7.12
CA GLY A 172 19.90 -19.17 -8.53
C GLY A 172 19.15 -20.47 -8.83
N GLU A 173 18.97 -21.38 -7.86
CA GLU A 173 18.22 -22.62 -8.05
C GLU A 173 16.70 -22.39 -8.05
N LEU A 174 16.23 -21.29 -7.45
CA LEU A 174 14.81 -20.96 -7.34
C LEU A 174 14.31 -20.14 -8.55
N THR A 175 15.17 -19.28 -9.11
CA THR A 175 14.80 -18.40 -10.23
C THR A 175 14.83 -19.10 -11.59
N ARG A 176 15.52 -20.25 -11.69
CA ARG A 176 15.82 -20.98 -12.94
C ARG A 176 14.61 -21.44 -13.77
N ARG A 177 13.39 -21.32 -13.23
CA ARG A 177 12.15 -21.71 -13.93
C ARG A 177 11.45 -20.58 -14.70
N ARG A 178 11.95 -19.33 -14.63
CA ARG A 178 11.32 -18.17 -15.28
C ARG A 178 12.05 -17.63 -16.51
N GLU A 179 13.27 -18.10 -16.80
CA GLU A 179 13.87 -17.93 -18.14
C GLU A 179 13.17 -18.91 -19.11
N GLY A 180 11.92 -18.59 -19.44
CA GLY A 180 11.30 -19.09 -20.66
C GLY A 180 11.96 -18.41 -21.87
N PRO A 181 11.81 -18.96 -23.09
CA PRO A 181 12.63 -18.66 -24.27
C PRO A 181 12.48 -17.24 -24.86
N ALA A 182 11.89 -16.29 -24.15
CA ALA A 182 11.68 -14.91 -24.62
C ALA A 182 12.90 -13.99 -24.39
N ASP A 183 13.65 -14.16 -23.30
CA ASP A 183 14.82 -13.31 -23.00
C ASP A 183 16.10 -13.75 -23.74
N ALA A 184 16.17 -15.01 -24.20
CA ALA A 184 17.30 -15.50 -25.00
C ALA A 184 17.32 -14.89 -26.42
N ALA A 185 16.17 -14.40 -26.92
CA ALA A 185 16.09 -13.74 -28.23
C ALA A 185 16.57 -12.29 -28.22
N ALA A 186 16.65 -11.64 -27.05
CA ALA A 186 17.04 -10.22 -26.93
C ALA A 186 18.54 -10.01 -26.67
N ALA A 187 19.30 -11.06 -26.33
CA ALA A 187 20.74 -10.99 -26.08
C ALA A 187 21.61 -11.39 -27.30
N GLY A 188 20.98 -11.57 -28.47
CA GLY A 188 21.63 -12.04 -29.70
C GLY A 188 21.45 -11.10 -30.89
N ALA A 189 21.38 -9.78 -30.67
CA ALA A 189 21.44 -8.76 -31.70
C ALA A 189 22.47 -7.70 -31.33
#